data_AF-A0A813D976-F1
#
_entry.id   AF-A0A813D976-F1
#
_cell.length_a   1.000
_cell.length_b   1.000
_cell.length_c   1.000
_cell.angle_alpha   90.00
_cell.angle_beta   90.00
_cell.angle_gamma   90.00
#
_symmetry.space_group_name_H-M   'P 1'
#
loop_
_entity.id
_entity.type
_entity.pdbx_description
1 polymer ?
#
loop_
_entity_poly.entity_id
_entity_poly.type
_entity_poly.pdbx_seq_one_letter_code
_entity_poly.pdbx_strand_id
1 'polypeptide(L)'
;MSVPEFREILLRETERHLGKLEKAALAEDGTGELPNLPELRRLANSMSDNILNRLTDHAASWGVDADVINGTDNSESKERSGEGASLFADGASPGRAQLEARCRELEVLLQQRRMEEERRKEEVLSRFKAEYDTILRQREQELEEVRQAATFDPEAEVSDADAAKMQEFTEQVQRIQGQIEKTKDAVGKLDGKKKGLEKIEGQQRKAVHPIEALLASTIDGNHDEEDQALADKIRHGEQVCKRMRRLAAGA
;
A
#
# COMPACT_ATOMS: atom_id res chain seq x y z
N MET A 1 1.95 22.95 17.83
CA MET A 1 2.82 21.77 17.91
C MET A 1 4.08 22.09 17.14
N SER A 2 5.22 22.11 17.81
CA SER A 2 6.52 22.39 17.19
C SER A 2 7.04 21.16 16.42
N VAL A 3 7.99 21.34 15.50
CA VAL A 3 8.62 20.20 14.79
C VAL A 3 9.33 19.23 15.75
N PRO A 4 10.03 19.71 16.80
CA PRO A 4 10.59 18.82 17.83
C PRO A 4 9.53 17.99 18.56
N GLU A 5 8.40 18.59 18.95
CA GLU A 5 7.29 17.86 19.60
C GLU A 5 6.72 16.78 18.67
N PHE A 6 6.49 17.13 17.41
CA PHE A 6 5.98 16.17 16.41
C PHE A 6 6.98 15.03 16.17
N ARG A 7 8.30 15.33 16.09
CA ARG A 7 9.36 14.31 15.98
C ARG A 7 9.31 13.35 17.16
N GLU A 8 9.15 13.83 18.38
CA GLU A 8 9.09 13.00 19.58
C GLU A 8 7.86 12.07 19.56
N ILE A 9 6.69 12.62 19.22
CA ILE A 9 5.45 11.85 19.10
C ILE A 9 5.59 10.75 18.05
N LEU A 10 6.13 11.09 16.87
CA LEU A 10 6.28 10.16 15.75
C LEU A 10 7.26 9.03 16.08
N LEU A 11 8.39 9.34 16.72
CA LEU A 11 9.35 8.32 17.18
C LEU A 11 8.72 7.40 18.22
N ARG A 12 8.03 7.96 19.21
CA ARG A 12 7.35 7.18 20.26
C ARG A 12 6.32 6.22 19.68
N GLU A 13 5.53 6.67 18.70
CA GLU A 13 4.53 5.82 18.06
C GLU A 13 5.17 4.73 17.18
N THR A 14 6.25 5.09 16.46
CA THR A 14 7.05 4.12 15.69
C THR A 14 7.60 3.01 16.58
N GLU A 15 8.20 3.36 17.72
CA GLU A 15 8.72 2.40 18.70
C GLU A 15 7.60 1.54 19.30
N ARG A 16 6.45 2.13 19.62
CA ARG A 16 5.27 1.41 20.12
C ARG A 16 4.80 0.35 19.11
N HIS A 17 4.73 0.69 17.82
CA HIS A 17 4.33 -0.26 16.78
C HIS A 17 5.36 -1.36 16.55
N LEU A 18 6.65 -1.02 16.52
CA LEU A 18 7.73 -2.01 16.43
C LEU A 18 7.69 -2.99 17.61
N GLY A 19 7.45 -2.50 18.83
CA GLY A 19 7.30 -3.35 20.01
C GLY A 19 6.07 -4.26 19.98
N LYS A 20 4.97 -3.81 19.35
CA LYS A 20 3.79 -4.67 19.10
C LYS A 20 4.12 -5.79 18.11
N LEU A 21 4.86 -5.48 17.03
CA LEU A 21 5.29 -6.47 16.05
C LEU A 21 6.26 -7.49 16.65
N GLU A 22 7.22 -7.04 17.46
CA GLU A 22 8.16 -7.93 18.16
C GLU A 22 7.43 -8.90 19.11
N LYS A 23 6.45 -8.40 19.87
CA LYS A 23 5.62 -9.24 20.74
C LYS A 23 4.74 -10.22 19.96
N ALA A 24 4.17 -9.80 18.84
CA ALA A 24 3.39 -10.68 17.98
C ALA A 24 4.26 -11.80 17.39
N ALA A 25 5.47 -11.45 16.95
CA ALA A 25 6.41 -12.41 16.38
C ALA A 25 6.91 -13.43 17.43
N LEU A 26 7.08 -13.02 18.70
CA LEU A 26 7.38 -13.93 19.81
C LEU A 26 6.20 -14.83 20.21
N ALA A 27 4.96 -14.41 19.92
CA ALA A 27 3.76 -15.16 20.29
C ALA A 27 3.37 -16.21 19.23
N GLU A 28 3.79 -16.06 17.98
CA GLU A 28 3.43 -16.94 16.85
C GLU A 28 4.42 -18.10 16.60
N ASP A 29 5.26 -18.45 17.58
CA ASP A 29 6.37 -19.35 17.33
C ASP A 29 5.93 -20.78 16.94
N GLY A 30 6.40 -21.19 15.76
CA GLY A 30 6.17 -22.48 15.15
C GLY A 30 7.04 -22.66 13.90
N THR A 31 6.98 -21.74 12.94
CA THR A 31 7.83 -21.79 11.72
C THR A 31 8.03 -20.45 11.02
N GLY A 32 7.57 -19.33 11.60
CA GLY A 32 7.61 -18.01 10.97
C GLY A 32 8.99 -17.36 11.10
N GLU A 33 9.70 -17.22 9.99
CA GLU A 33 10.94 -16.46 9.89
C GLU A 33 10.72 -15.02 10.43
N LEU A 34 11.43 -14.65 11.50
CA LEU A 34 11.25 -13.35 12.15
C LEU A 34 11.50 -12.22 11.13
N PRO A 35 10.59 -11.22 11.02
CA PRO A 35 10.86 -10.05 10.18
C PRO A 35 12.14 -9.36 10.68
N ASN A 36 12.96 -8.86 9.75
CA ASN A 36 14.21 -8.17 10.06
C ASN A 36 13.92 -6.82 10.76
N LEU A 37 13.60 -6.87 12.06
CA LEU A 37 13.21 -5.74 12.89
C LEU A 37 14.23 -4.58 12.86
N PRO A 38 15.56 -4.83 12.83
CA PRO A 38 16.55 -3.77 12.64
C PRO A 38 16.38 -2.99 11.33
N GLU A 39 16.11 -3.68 10.21
CA GLU A 39 15.89 -3.02 8.91
C GLU A 39 14.59 -2.22 8.90
N LEU A 40 13.52 -2.77 9.48
CA LEU A 40 12.24 -2.09 9.60
C LEU A 40 12.36 -0.81 10.45
N ARG A 41 13.10 -0.88 11.57
CA ARG A 41 13.40 0.28 12.41
C ARG A 41 14.20 1.33 11.66
N ARG A 42 15.22 0.92 10.91
CA ARG A 42 16.01 1.84 10.07
C ARG A 42 15.15 2.53 9.01
N LEU A 43 14.28 1.77 8.34
CA LEU A 43 13.36 2.29 7.33
C LEU A 43 12.38 3.29 7.93
N ALA A 44 11.75 2.95 9.07
CA ALA A 44 10.79 3.82 9.73
C ALA A 44 11.43 5.15 10.17
N ASN A 45 12.64 5.10 10.74
CA ASN A 45 13.38 6.32 11.09
C ASN A 45 13.72 7.16 9.85
N SER A 46 14.16 6.52 8.76
CA SER A 46 14.45 7.22 7.51
C SER A 46 13.20 7.87 6.90
N MET A 47 12.04 7.23 6.98
CA MET A 47 10.77 7.80 6.51
C MET A 47 10.36 9.01 7.37
N SER A 48 10.49 8.89 8.70
CA SER A 48 10.22 9.98 9.64
C SER A 48 11.10 11.20 9.35
N ASP A 49 12.41 11.00 9.17
CA ASP A 49 13.32 12.09 8.82
C ASP A 49 12.98 12.72 7.45
N ASN A 50 12.59 11.91 6.46
CA ASN A 50 12.18 12.43 5.16
C ASN A 50 10.91 13.29 5.26
N ILE A 51 9.91 12.85 6.03
CA ILE A 51 8.68 13.60 6.27
C ILE A 51 9.00 14.92 6.98
N LEU A 52 9.82 14.89 8.04
CA LEU A 52 10.22 16.09 8.79
C LEU A 52 10.99 17.09 7.92
N ASN A 53 11.88 16.61 7.05
CA ASN A 53 12.59 17.47 6.10
C ASN A 53 11.61 18.14 5.13
N ARG A 54 10.68 17.38 4.54
CA ARG A 54 9.66 17.92 3.64
C ARG A 54 8.76 18.94 4.33
N LEU A 55 8.34 18.68 5.57
CA LEU A 55 7.56 19.63 6.37
C LEU A 55 8.35 20.92 6.57
N THR A 56 9.64 20.82 6.92
CA THR A 56 10.52 21.98 7.12
C THR A 56 10.73 22.78 5.82
N ASP A 57 10.97 22.10 4.71
CA ASP A 57 11.15 22.72 3.38
C ASP A 57 9.90 23.46 2.91
N HIS A 58 8.70 22.94 3.23
CA HIS A 58 7.43 23.51 2.82
C HIS A 58 6.84 24.51 3.83
N ALA A 59 7.31 24.55 5.07
CA ALA A 59 6.72 25.38 6.10
C ALA A 59 6.76 26.89 5.77
N ALA A 60 7.83 27.35 5.13
CA ALA A 60 7.91 28.73 4.63
C ALA A 60 6.83 29.03 3.57
N SER A 61 6.48 28.05 2.73
CA SER A 61 5.41 28.20 1.73
C SER A 61 4.00 28.23 2.34
N TRP A 62 3.86 27.75 3.57
CA TRP A 62 2.61 27.81 4.34
C TRP A 62 2.52 29.06 5.23
N GLY A 63 3.54 29.93 5.21
CA GLY A 63 3.59 31.11 6.06
C GLY A 63 3.81 30.79 7.53
N VAL A 64 4.39 29.63 7.86
CA VAL A 64 4.80 29.31 9.22
C VAL A 64 6.17 29.93 9.45
N ASP A 65 6.26 30.83 10.42
CA ASP A 65 7.53 31.47 10.77
C ASP A 65 8.54 30.43 11.27
N ALA A 66 9.79 30.57 10.84
CA ALA A 66 10.89 29.66 11.19
C ALA A 66 11.06 29.50 12.71
N ASP A 67 10.74 30.55 13.47
CA ASP A 67 10.85 30.58 14.92
C ASP A 67 9.79 29.70 15.61
N VAL A 68 8.60 29.60 15.01
CA VAL A 68 7.51 28.70 15.46
C VAL A 68 7.84 27.24 15.15
N ILE A 69 8.46 26.98 13.99
CA ILE A 69 8.88 25.64 13.56
C ILE A 69 9.94 25.06 14.50
N ASN A 70 10.93 25.88 14.84
CA ASN A 70 12.07 25.47 15.67
C ASN A 70 11.74 25.40 17.17
N GLY A 71 10.53 25.80 17.58
CA GLY A 71 10.14 25.85 18.99
C GLY A 71 10.97 26.85 19.79
N THR A 72 11.60 27.83 19.12
CA THR A 72 12.37 28.92 19.75
C THR A 72 11.50 30.10 20.14
N ASP A 73 10.21 30.07 19.78
CA ASP A 73 9.25 31.08 20.18
C ASP A 73 8.88 30.93 21.66
N ASN A 74 9.75 31.46 22.53
CA ASN A 74 9.49 31.70 23.96
C ASN A 74 8.52 32.88 24.14
N SER A 75 7.46 32.96 23.34
CA SER A 75 6.40 33.94 23.50
C SER A 75 5.50 33.55 24.68
N GLU A 76 6.04 33.71 25.88
CA GLU A 76 5.23 33.96 27.07
C GLU A 76 4.44 35.25 26.82
N SER A 77 3.22 35.07 26.34
CA SER A 77 2.06 35.89 26.68
C SER A 77 2.28 37.41 26.63
N LYS A 78 2.14 37.97 25.43
CA LYS A 78 1.63 39.34 25.29
C LYS A 78 0.16 39.28 24.88
N GLU A 79 -0.67 38.90 25.85
CA GLU A 79 -2.10 39.21 25.81
C GLU A 79 -2.27 40.72 25.65
N ARG A 80 -2.90 41.17 24.56
CA ARG A 80 -4.01 42.15 24.53
C ARG A 80 -4.19 42.80 23.17
N SER A 81 -5.46 43.07 22.87
CA SER A 81 -6.08 43.66 21.68
C SER A 81 -5.98 42.76 20.44
N GLY A 82 -7.02 42.01 20.04
CA GLY A 82 -8.44 42.30 20.19
C GLY A 82 -8.91 43.37 19.20
N GLU A 83 -8.32 43.43 18.00
CA GLU A 83 -8.80 44.21 16.83
C GLU A 83 -7.96 43.79 15.61
N GLY A 84 -8.34 42.71 14.93
CA GLY A 84 -7.57 42.25 13.76
C GLY A 84 -8.29 41.23 12.87
N ALA A 85 -9.61 41.06 13.03
CA ALA A 85 -10.38 40.03 12.34
C ALA A 85 -10.85 40.41 10.92
N SER A 86 -10.31 41.44 10.27
CA SER A 86 -10.79 41.82 8.93
C SER A 86 -9.73 42.32 7.93
N LEU A 87 -8.47 41.85 8.01
CA LEU A 87 -7.44 42.18 7.01
C LEU A 87 -7.18 41.08 5.97
N PHE A 88 -7.83 39.92 6.07
CA PHE A 88 -7.75 38.86 5.05
C PHE A 88 -8.90 38.88 4.04
N ALA A 89 -9.81 39.86 4.15
CA ALA A 89 -10.81 40.08 3.12
C ALA A 89 -10.21 40.94 2.00
N ASP A 90 -10.09 40.33 0.82
CA ASP A 90 -9.99 40.99 -0.49
C ASP A 90 -8.63 41.53 -0.98
N GLY A 91 -7.53 41.02 -0.43
CA GLY A 91 -6.23 41.12 -1.08
C GLY A 91 -6.08 40.03 -2.15
N ALA A 92 -6.54 40.26 -3.38
CA ALA A 92 -6.12 39.50 -4.54
C ALA A 92 -4.61 39.72 -4.78
N SER A 93 -3.78 39.09 -3.94
CA SER A 93 -2.33 39.18 -4.04
C SER A 93 -1.94 38.70 -5.44
N PRO A 94 -1.12 39.46 -6.20
CA PRO A 94 -0.65 39.03 -7.52
C PRO A 94 0.04 37.65 -7.49
N GLY A 95 0.56 37.23 -6.33
CA GLY A 95 1.08 35.87 -6.12
C GLY A 95 0.04 34.76 -6.24
N ARG A 96 -1.23 35.02 -5.89
CA ARG A 96 -2.32 34.02 -6.01
C ARG A 96 -2.67 33.74 -7.46
N ALA A 97 -2.75 34.78 -8.29
CA ALA A 97 -3.00 34.63 -9.72
C ALA A 97 -1.85 33.87 -10.42
N GLN A 98 -0.60 34.16 -10.03
CA GLN A 98 0.56 33.45 -10.56
C GLN A 98 0.60 31.97 -10.12
N LEU A 99 0.27 31.68 -8.86
CA LEU A 99 0.14 30.32 -8.36
C LEU A 99 -0.97 29.55 -9.08
N GLU A 100 -2.13 30.18 -9.27
CA GLU A 100 -3.25 29.56 -9.98
C GLU A 100 -2.91 29.28 -11.45
N ALA A 101 -2.24 30.22 -12.13
CA ALA A 101 -1.75 30.00 -13.50
C ALA A 101 -0.76 28.82 -13.57
N ARG A 102 0.17 28.75 -12.62
CA ARG A 102 1.14 27.63 -12.52
C ARG A 102 0.46 26.30 -12.19
N CYS A 103 -0.57 26.30 -11.34
CA CYS A 103 -1.36 25.11 -11.05
C CYS A 103 -2.05 24.60 -12.31
N ARG A 104 -2.70 25.48 -13.08
CA ARG A 104 -3.33 25.12 -14.36
C ARG A 104 -2.32 24.60 -15.38
N GLU A 105 -1.14 25.23 -15.48
CA GLU A 105 -0.06 24.75 -16.35
C GLU A 105 0.41 23.34 -15.96
N LEU A 106 0.64 23.09 -14.67
CA LEU A 106 1.03 21.78 -14.16
C LEU A 106 -0.06 20.73 -14.36
N GLU A 107 -1.34 21.09 -14.23
CA GLU A 107 -2.46 20.20 -14.52
C GLU A 107 -2.49 19.78 -16.00
N VAL A 108 -2.29 20.73 -16.92
CA VAL A 108 -2.21 20.46 -18.36
C VAL A 108 -1.01 19.56 -18.68
N LEU A 109 0.16 19.85 -18.10
CA LEU A 109 1.36 19.03 -18.28
C LEU A 109 1.16 17.60 -17.72
N LEU A 110 0.50 17.46 -16.57
CA LEU A 110 0.16 16.16 -16.00
C LEU A 110 -0.79 15.38 -16.90
N GLN A 111 -1.83 16.03 -17.45
CA GLN A 111 -2.74 15.40 -18.41
C GLN A 111 -2.00 14.96 -19.68
N GLN A 112 -1.14 15.81 -20.23
CA GLN A 112 -0.32 15.49 -21.39
C GLN A 112 0.59 14.28 -21.11
N ARG A 113 1.28 14.26 -19.97
CA ARG A 113 2.14 13.14 -19.57
C ARG A 113 1.37 11.84 -19.41
N ARG A 114 0.15 11.88 -18.84
CA ARG A 114 -0.72 10.70 -18.74
C ARG A 114 -1.11 10.16 -20.11
N MET A 115 -1.45 11.03 -21.07
CA MET A 115 -1.73 10.59 -22.45
C MET A 115 -0.50 10.00 -23.14
N GLU A 116 0.68 10.61 -22.97
CA GLU A 116 1.94 10.08 -23.51
C GLU A 116 2.29 8.70 -22.92
N GLU A 117 2.03 8.51 -21.62
CA GLU A 117 2.25 7.25 -20.93
C GLU A 117 1.31 6.16 -21.46
N GLU A 118 0.01 6.43 -21.56
CA GLU A 118 -0.96 5.48 -22.12
C GLU A 118 -0.61 5.11 -23.57
N ARG A 119 -0.24 6.10 -24.39
CA ARG A 119 0.22 5.86 -25.76
C ARG A 119 1.44 4.93 -25.81
N ARG A 120 2.42 5.12 -24.92
CA ARG A 120 3.60 4.24 -24.85
C ARG A 120 3.24 2.84 -24.36
N LYS A 121 2.30 2.71 -23.41
CA LYS A 121 1.78 1.40 -22.97
C LYS A 121 1.14 0.66 -24.13
N GLU A 122 0.29 1.32 -24.90
CA GLU A 122 -0.34 0.74 -26.10
C GLU A 122 0.70 0.32 -27.14
N GLU A 123 1.71 1.15 -27.41
CA GLU A 123 2.81 0.81 -28.34
C GLU A 123 3.56 -0.45 -27.90
N VAL A 124 3.90 -0.55 -26.62
CA VAL A 124 4.60 -1.71 -26.06
C VAL A 124 3.73 -2.97 -26.13
N LEU A 125 2.45 -2.88 -25.74
CA LEU A 125 1.51 -3.99 -25.83
C LEU A 125 1.31 -4.46 -27.28
N SER A 126 1.22 -3.52 -28.23
CA SER A 126 1.11 -3.84 -29.65
C SER A 126 2.35 -4.56 -30.19
N ARG A 127 3.55 -4.17 -29.75
CA ARG A 127 4.81 -4.85 -30.13
C ARG A 127 4.85 -6.28 -29.58
N PHE A 128 4.57 -6.45 -28.29
CA PHE A 128 4.53 -7.78 -27.68
C PHE A 128 3.48 -8.69 -28.35
N LYS A 129 2.31 -8.16 -28.67
CA LYS A 129 1.28 -8.92 -29.39
C LYS A 129 1.76 -9.34 -30.78
N ALA A 130 2.38 -8.45 -31.54
CA ALA A 130 2.91 -8.77 -32.86
C ALA A 130 4.04 -9.82 -32.82
N GLU A 131 4.92 -9.74 -31.81
CA GLU A 131 5.97 -10.75 -31.57
C GLU A 131 5.35 -12.10 -31.21
N TYR A 132 4.39 -12.12 -30.29
CA TYR A 132 3.69 -13.33 -29.88
C TYR A 132 2.96 -14.00 -31.06
N ASP A 133 2.24 -13.22 -31.87
CA ASP A 133 1.54 -13.73 -33.06
C ASP A 133 2.53 -14.30 -34.09
N THR A 134 3.74 -13.73 -34.18
CA THR A 134 4.79 -14.23 -35.09
C THR A 134 5.37 -15.55 -34.59
N ILE A 135 5.67 -15.65 -33.29
CA ILE A 135 6.13 -16.89 -32.67
C ILE A 135 5.07 -17.98 -32.79
N LEU A 136 3.79 -17.64 -32.54
CA LEU A 136 2.69 -18.59 -32.65
C LEU A 136 2.56 -19.14 -34.07
N ARG A 137 2.57 -18.26 -35.09
CA ARG A 137 2.55 -18.67 -36.50
C ARG A 137 3.74 -19.55 -36.88
N GLN A 138 4.94 -19.23 -36.39
CA GLN A 138 6.13 -20.07 -36.61
C GLN A 138 5.95 -21.46 -36.01
N ARG A 139 5.44 -21.56 -34.78
CA ARG A 139 5.19 -22.86 -34.12
C ARG A 139 4.10 -23.66 -34.82
N GLU A 140 3.05 -23.01 -35.30
CA GLU A 140 2.01 -23.65 -36.10
C GLU A 140 2.58 -24.24 -37.39
N GLN A 141 3.47 -23.50 -38.07
CA GLN A 141 4.16 -23.99 -39.26
C GLN A 141 5.09 -25.18 -38.94
N GLU A 142 5.90 -25.09 -37.89
CA GLU A 142 6.77 -26.18 -37.44
C GLU A 142 5.96 -27.46 -37.13
N LEU A 143 4.80 -27.32 -36.48
CA LEU A 143 3.89 -28.45 -36.20
C LEU A 143 3.31 -29.05 -37.48
N GLU A 144 2.98 -28.22 -38.47
CA GLU A 144 2.46 -28.67 -39.75
C GLU A 144 3.54 -29.41 -40.56
N GLU A 145 4.77 -28.91 -40.57
CA GLU A 145 5.92 -29.59 -41.19
C GLU A 145 6.21 -30.94 -40.52
N VAL A 146 6.14 -31.01 -39.19
CA VAL A 146 6.27 -32.29 -38.45
C VAL A 146 5.14 -33.25 -38.81
N ARG A 147 3.90 -32.79 -38.96
CA ARG A 147 2.77 -33.63 -39.38
C ARG A 147 2.93 -34.14 -40.81
N GLN A 148 3.41 -33.30 -41.72
CA GLN A 148 3.69 -33.68 -43.11
C GLN A 148 4.86 -34.67 -43.19
N ALA A 149 5.88 -34.53 -42.35
CA ALA A 149 6.97 -35.50 -42.24
C ALA A 149 6.53 -36.82 -41.57
N ALA A 150 5.59 -36.75 -40.62
CA ALA A 150 5.06 -37.90 -39.88
C ALA A 150 3.90 -38.60 -40.59
N THR A 151 3.37 -38.05 -41.68
CA THR A 151 2.45 -38.77 -42.59
C THR A 151 3.28 -39.79 -43.38
N PHE A 152 3.75 -40.78 -42.65
CA PHE A 152 4.50 -41.91 -43.11
C PHE A 152 3.58 -42.89 -43.82
N ASP A 153 4.14 -43.56 -44.82
CA ASP A 153 3.47 -44.48 -45.74
C ASP A 153 2.65 -45.54 -44.98
N PRO A 154 1.30 -45.60 -45.13
CA PRO A 154 0.44 -46.50 -44.36
C PRO A 154 0.64 -47.99 -44.67
N GLU A 155 1.50 -48.33 -45.64
CA GLU A 155 1.84 -49.71 -46.00
C GLU A 155 3.08 -50.28 -45.28
N ALA A 156 3.80 -49.48 -44.47
CA ALA A 156 4.89 -50.00 -43.66
C ALA A 156 4.35 -50.86 -42.51
N GLU A 157 4.71 -52.16 -42.47
CA GLU A 157 4.35 -53.07 -41.38
C GLU A 157 4.79 -52.48 -40.04
N VAL A 158 3.81 -52.06 -39.23
CA VAL A 158 4.03 -51.50 -37.90
C VAL A 158 4.62 -52.60 -37.02
N SER A 159 5.88 -52.45 -36.65
CA SER A 159 6.55 -53.33 -35.70
C SER A 159 5.84 -53.26 -34.33
N ASP A 160 5.77 -54.36 -33.59
CA ASP A 160 5.31 -54.37 -32.19
C ASP A 160 6.04 -53.33 -31.30
N ALA A 161 7.29 -53.00 -31.64
CA ALA A 161 8.05 -51.96 -30.97
C ALA A 161 7.47 -50.55 -31.19
N ASP A 162 6.86 -50.29 -32.35
CA ASP A 162 6.24 -49.01 -32.68
C ASP A 162 4.83 -48.90 -32.08
N ALA A 163 4.11 -50.01 -31.93
CA ALA A 163 2.86 -50.06 -31.18
C ALA A 163 3.07 -49.65 -29.70
N ALA A 164 4.13 -50.14 -29.06
CA ALA A 164 4.47 -49.77 -27.68
C ALA A 164 4.80 -48.27 -27.54
N LYS A 165 5.58 -47.70 -28.48
CA LYS A 165 5.87 -46.26 -28.49
C LYS A 165 4.62 -45.42 -28.73
N MET A 166 3.71 -45.87 -29.60
CA MET A 166 2.46 -45.16 -29.88
C MET A 166 1.54 -45.14 -28.64
N GLN A 167 1.53 -46.23 -27.87
CA GLN A 167 0.83 -46.26 -26.59
C GLN A 167 1.46 -45.29 -25.58
N GLU A 168 2.79 -45.30 -25.40
CA GLU A 168 3.47 -44.36 -24.51
C GLU A 168 3.20 -42.90 -24.90
N PHE A 169 3.28 -42.59 -26.20
CA PHE A 169 2.94 -41.26 -26.72
C PHE A 169 1.49 -40.88 -26.41
N THR A 170 0.54 -41.80 -26.59
CA THR A 170 -0.87 -41.57 -26.26
C THR A 170 -1.06 -41.27 -24.77
N GLU A 171 -0.39 -42.01 -23.89
CA GLU A 171 -0.42 -41.77 -22.44
C GLU A 171 0.21 -40.42 -22.06
N GLN A 172 1.31 -40.03 -22.72
CA GLN A 172 1.93 -38.71 -22.53
C GLN A 172 1.00 -37.58 -22.98
N VAL A 173 0.36 -37.72 -24.15
CA VAL A 173 -0.63 -36.74 -24.64
C VAL A 173 -1.80 -36.60 -23.67
N GLN A 174 -2.35 -37.71 -23.16
CA GLN A 174 -3.41 -37.68 -22.16
C GLN A 174 -2.97 -36.98 -20.87
N ARG A 175 -1.73 -37.22 -20.42
CA ARG A 175 -1.17 -36.55 -19.23
C ARG A 175 -1.03 -35.04 -19.44
N ILE A 176 -0.53 -34.62 -20.60
CA ILE A 176 -0.39 -33.21 -20.97
C ILE A 176 -1.77 -32.54 -21.05
N GLN A 177 -2.74 -33.18 -21.71
CA GLN A 177 -4.12 -32.67 -21.77
C GLN A 177 -4.72 -32.51 -20.36
N GLY A 178 -4.51 -33.49 -19.47
CA GLY A 178 -4.94 -33.39 -18.08
C GLY A 178 -4.26 -32.24 -17.31
N GLN A 179 -2.98 -31.94 -17.60
CA GLN A 179 -2.29 -30.79 -17.02
C GLN A 179 -2.81 -29.46 -17.58
N ILE A 180 -3.09 -29.39 -18.88
CA ILE A 180 -3.67 -28.20 -19.53
C ILE A 180 -5.02 -27.88 -18.89
N GLU A 181 -5.90 -28.87 -18.71
CA GLU A 181 -7.22 -28.64 -18.12
C GLU A 181 -7.11 -28.19 -16.64
N LYS A 182 -6.21 -28.81 -15.86
CA LYS A 182 -5.93 -28.37 -14.48
C LYS A 182 -5.43 -26.93 -14.42
N THR A 183 -4.54 -26.55 -15.34
CA THR A 183 -4.02 -25.18 -15.43
C THR A 183 -5.12 -24.20 -15.82
N LYS A 184 -5.98 -24.57 -16.77
CA LYS A 184 -7.13 -23.77 -17.21
C LYS A 184 -8.12 -23.53 -16.05
N ASP A 185 -8.43 -24.57 -15.27
CA ASP A 185 -9.24 -24.46 -14.06
C ASP A 185 -8.60 -23.54 -13.01
N ALA A 186 -7.28 -23.64 -12.81
CA ALA A 186 -6.55 -22.78 -11.90
C ALA A 186 -6.58 -21.30 -12.35
N VAL A 187 -6.38 -21.04 -13.63
CA VAL A 187 -6.49 -19.70 -14.24
C VAL A 187 -7.91 -19.15 -14.05
N GLY A 188 -8.95 -19.95 -14.31
CA GLY A 188 -10.34 -19.53 -14.08
C GLY A 188 -10.63 -19.17 -12.62
N LYS A 189 -10.07 -19.91 -11.66
CA LYS A 189 -10.16 -19.57 -10.22
C LYS A 189 -9.43 -18.27 -9.89
N LEU A 190 -8.26 -18.03 -10.47
CA LEU A 190 -7.50 -16.80 -10.27
C LEU A 190 -8.21 -15.59 -10.86
N ASP A 191 -8.80 -15.71 -12.05
CA ASP A 191 -9.62 -14.65 -12.65
C ASP A 191 -10.85 -14.33 -11.80
N GLY A 192 -11.49 -15.35 -11.23
CA GLY A 192 -12.57 -15.17 -10.26
C GLY A 192 -12.13 -14.37 -9.04
N LYS A 193 -10.96 -14.70 -8.46
CA LYS A 193 -10.37 -13.96 -7.33
C LYS A 193 -10.01 -12.52 -7.73
N LYS A 194 -9.42 -12.31 -8.91
CA LYS A 194 -9.07 -11.00 -9.44
C LYS A 194 -10.30 -10.10 -9.55
N LYS A 195 -11.38 -10.58 -10.16
CA LYS A 195 -12.66 -9.83 -10.25
C LYS A 195 -13.23 -9.51 -8.86
N GLY A 196 -13.08 -10.42 -7.90
CA GLY A 196 -13.46 -10.19 -6.51
C GLY A 196 -12.69 -9.04 -5.86
N LEU A 197 -11.36 -9.03 -6.04
CA LEU A 197 -10.49 -7.95 -5.54
C LEU A 197 -10.80 -6.61 -6.22
N GLU A 198 -10.96 -6.59 -7.54
CA GLU A 198 -11.34 -5.38 -8.28
C GLU A 198 -12.67 -4.78 -7.77
N LYS A 199 -13.62 -5.62 -7.38
CA LYS A 199 -14.88 -5.18 -6.76
C LYS A 199 -14.66 -4.55 -5.38
N ILE A 200 -13.81 -5.16 -4.54
CA ILE A 200 -13.48 -4.65 -3.21
C ILE A 200 -12.72 -3.32 -3.33
N GLU A 201 -11.71 -3.25 -4.19
CA GLU A 201 -10.98 -2.01 -4.46
C GLU A 201 -11.92 -0.93 -5.02
N GLY A 202 -12.82 -1.31 -5.92
CA GLY A 202 -13.85 -0.40 -6.43
C GLY A 202 -14.80 0.11 -5.34
N GLN A 203 -15.04 -0.66 -4.28
CA GLN A 203 -15.80 -0.20 -3.11
C GLN A 203 -14.95 0.71 -2.22
N GLN A 204 -13.67 0.38 -1.99
CA GLN A 204 -12.75 1.20 -1.19
C GLN A 204 -12.40 2.54 -1.85
N ARG A 205 -12.37 2.59 -3.19
CA ARG A 205 -12.16 3.83 -3.96
C ARG A 205 -13.36 4.76 -3.94
N LYS A 206 -14.56 4.26 -3.62
CA LYS A 206 -15.70 5.17 -3.43
C LYS A 206 -15.39 6.03 -2.23
N ALA A 207 -15.63 7.33 -2.38
CA ALA A 207 -15.42 8.28 -1.29
C ALA A 207 -16.08 7.75 -0.01
N VAL A 208 -15.35 7.84 1.10
CA VAL A 208 -15.80 7.45 2.44
C VAL A 208 -17.23 7.98 2.63
N HIS A 209 -18.15 7.10 3.00
CA HIS A 209 -19.55 7.48 3.12
C HIS A 209 -19.66 8.68 4.07
N PRO A 210 -20.49 9.70 3.81
CA PRO A 210 -20.54 10.91 4.64
C PRO A 210 -20.70 10.63 6.15
N ILE A 211 -21.39 9.53 6.49
CA ILE A 211 -21.55 9.05 7.87
C ILE A 211 -20.23 8.49 8.44
N GLU A 212 -19.46 7.72 7.66
CA GLU A 212 -18.14 7.25 8.08
C GLU A 212 -17.13 8.40 8.17
N ALA A 213 -17.24 9.41 7.31
CA ALA A 213 -16.42 10.62 7.38
C ALA A 213 -16.77 11.45 8.64
N LEU A 214 -18.04 11.55 9.00
CA LEU A 214 -18.50 12.14 10.26
C LEU A 214 -17.97 11.37 11.47
N LEU A 215 -18.07 10.03 11.46
CA LEU A 215 -17.57 9.18 12.53
C LEU A 215 -16.04 9.24 12.67
N ALA A 216 -15.31 9.23 11.54
CA ALA A 216 -13.86 9.41 11.53
C ALA A 216 -13.48 10.79 12.08
N SER A 217 -14.23 11.85 11.75
CA SER A 217 -13.99 13.18 12.28
C SER A 217 -14.29 13.33 13.78
N THR A 218 -15.18 12.51 14.34
CA THR A 218 -15.46 12.49 15.79
C THR A 218 -14.41 11.70 16.58
N ILE A 219 -13.70 10.76 15.95
CA ILE A 219 -12.67 9.96 16.64
C ILE A 219 -11.37 10.75 16.84
N ASP A 220 -11.09 11.76 15.99
CA ASP A 220 -9.88 12.60 16.10
C ASP A 220 -10.03 13.78 17.08
N GLY A 221 -11.18 13.94 17.76
CA GLY A 221 -11.43 15.05 18.68
C GLY A 221 -11.78 14.59 20.09
N ASN A 222 -10.81 14.66 21.01
CA ASN A 222 -10.96 14.57 22.48
C ASN A 222 -11.07 13.19 23.17
N HIS A 223 -10.78 12.06 22.50
CA HIS A 223 -10.73 10.79 23.23
C HIS A 223 -9.56 10.66 24.22
N ASP A 224 -8.52 11.48 24.09
CA ASP A 224 -7.37 11.45 25.01
C ASP A 224 -7.77 11.78 26.46
N GLU A 225 -8.73 12.66 26.71
CA GLU A 225 -9.13 13.01 28.09
C GLU A 225 -10.01 11.93 28.74
N GLU A 226 -10.96 11.36 27.99
CA GLU A 226 -11.83 10.30 28.49
C GLU A 226 -11.07 8.98 28.69
N ASP A 227 -10.16 8.63 27.76
CA ASP A 227 -9.32 7.45 27.88
C ASP A 227 -8.31 7.59 29.03
N GLN A 228 -7.75 8.79 29.24
CA GLN A 228 -6.89 9.06 30.39
C GLN A 228 -7.65 8.96 31.71
N ALA A 229 -8.86 9.52 31.79
CA ALA A 229 -9.70 9.43 32.98
C ALA A 229 -10.12 7.97 33.29
N LEU A 230 -10.36 7.15 32.26
CA LEU A 230 -10.66 5.73 32.43
C LEU A 230 -9.42 4.96 32.90
N ALA A 231 -8.24 5.22 32.32
CA ALA A 231 -6.97 4.62 32.73
C ALA A 231 -6.63 4.92 34.20
N ASP A 232 -6.89 6.14 34.66
CA ASP A 232 -6.68 6.54 36.05
C ASP A 232 -7.63 5.82 37.02
N LYS A 233 -8.90 5.65 36.64
CA LYS A 233 -9.87 4.85 37.43
C LYS A 233 -9.43 3.39 37.57
N ILE A 234 -8.94 2.77 36.50
CA ILE A 234 -8.43 1.39 36.52
C ILE A 234 -7.20 1.30 37.44
N ARG A 235 -6.23 2.21 37.30
CA ARG A 235 -5.03 2.25 38.14
C ARG A 235 -5.38 2.43 39.62
N HIS A 236 -6.37 3.28 39.93
CA HIS A 236 -6.85 3.47 41.28
C HIS A 236 -7.45 2.17 41.84
N GLY A 237 -8.32 1.50 41.07
CA GLY A 237 -8.90 0.21 41.45
C GLY A 237 -7.84 -0.86 41.74
N GLU A 238 -6.80 -0.96 40.92
CA GLU A 238 -5.69 -1.88 41.15
C GLU A 238 -4.93 -1.60 42.45
N GLN A 239 -4.69 -0.31 42.77
CA GLN A 239 -4.03 0.07 44.01
C GLN A 239 -4.87 -0.30 45.24
N VAL A 240 -6.20 -0.15 45.16
CA VAL A 240 -7.11 -0.57 46.23
C VAL A 240 -7.06 -2.09 46.40
N CYS A 241 -7.17 -2.85 45.30
CA CYS A 241 -7.06 -4.32 45.33
C CYS A 241 -5.69 -4.82 45.85
N LYS A 242 -4.58 -4.13 45.51
CA LYS A 242 -3.25 -4.44 46.06
C LYS A 242 -3.19 -4.19 47.57
N ARG A 243 -3.79 -3.09 48.06
CA ARG A 243 -3.86 -2.79 49.50
C ARG A 243 -4.68 -3.85 50.24
N MET A 244 -5.85 -4.21 49.74
CA MET A 244 -6.67 -5.25 50.36
C MET A 244 -5.96 -6.60 50.43
N ARG A 245 -5.26 -7.01 49.35
CA ARG A 245 -4.47 -8.25 49.35
C ARG A 245 -3.36 -8.25 50.39
N ARG A 246 -2.67 -7.11 50.59
CA ARG A 246 -1.63 -6.99 51.64
C ARG A 246 -2.22 -7.07 53.04
N LEU A 247 -3.38 -6.47 53.27
CA LEU A 247 -4.07 -6.55 54.57
C LEU A 247 -4.55 -7.98 54.86
N ALA A 248 -5.09 -8.67 53.85
CA ALA A 248 -5.55 -10.05 53.99
C ALA A 248 -4.39 -11.07 54.16
N ALA A 249 -3.20 -10.77 53.64
CA ALA A 249 -2.01 -11.62 53.79
C ALA A 249 -1.19 -11.33 55.06
N GLY A 250 -1.51 -10.25 55.78
CA GLY A 250 -0.81 -9.80 56.99
C GLY A 250 -1.62 -9.95 58.28
N ALA A 251 -2.76 -10.64 58.23
CA ALA A 251 -3.60 -11.04 59.36
C ALA A 251 -3.67 -12.56 59.43
#